data_AF-A0A378JPU3-F1
#
_entry.id   AF-A0A378JPU3-F1
#
_cell.length_a   1.000
_cell.length_b   1.000
_cell.length_c   1.000
_cell.angle_alpha   90.00
_cell.angle_beta   90.00
_cell.angle_gamma   90.00
#
_symmetry.space_group_name_H-M   'P 1'
#
loop_
_entity.id
_entity.type
_entity.pdbx_description
1 polymer ?
#
loop_
_entity_poly.entity_id
_entity_poly.type
_entity_poly.pdbx_seq_one_letter_code
_entity_poly.pdbx_strand_id
1 'polypeptide(L)'
;MLKKYILNTLFYLTSLSLSSFAVAAAATDTNASSTTNTTSSSTSATSTDDQSRGKDEWLSKMREVVPGIICKNFTQNDELNKRLKAENIDYDKCVSLIPASFDKCKSKYYSDLPATMDKDSASKWGKTMGECIGTDFALTNFGGESNTNNKDSSSASSSAQEMTKDEWLSKLKAVVPDLICKGFMQDETLNKRLTEVNINYDKCVSLIPESVDKCQKELYSQIPATINQQNAGKWGHSIGECIGKDFALKHLFNKKP
;
A
#
# COMPACT_ATOMS: atom_id res chain seq x y z
N MET A 1 2.00 -31.27 18.08
CA MET A 1 2.87 -30.68 17.02
C MET A 1 2.17 -29.65 16.12
N LEU A 2 0.86 -29.41 16.25
CA LEU A 2 0.09 -28.44 15.43
C LEU A 2 0.36 -26.94 15.71
N LYS A 3 0.95 -26.60 16.88
CA LYS A 3 1.19 -25.20 17.29
C LYS A 3 2.33 -24.50 16.53
N LYS A 4 3.23 -25.24 15.86
CA LYS A 4 4.37 -24.67 15.12
C LYS A 4 4.06 -24.30 13.67
N TYR A 5 3.06 -24.92 13.03
CA TYR A 5 2.72 -24.65 11.63
C TYR A 5 1.84 -23.41 11.44
N ILE A 6 1.04 -23.04 12.44
CA ILE A 6 0.03 -21.96 12.33
C ILE A 6 0.64 -20.56 12.56
N LEU A 7 1.76 -20.47 13.29
CA LEU A 7 2.51 -19.21 13.40
C LEU A 7 3.12 -18.78 12.05
N ASN A 8 3.42 -19.73 11.15
CA ASN A 8 4.09 -19.40 9.89
C ASN A 8 3.14 -18.81 8.84
N THR A 9 1.83 -19.08 8.93
CA THR A 9 0.85 -18.60 7.94
C THR A 9 0.36 -17.18 8.25
N LEU A 10 0.26 -16.82 9.53
CA LEU A 10 -0.05 -15.44 9.99
C LEU A 10 1.09 -14.45 9.72
N PHE A 11 2.32 -14.94 9.53
CA PHE A 11 3.50 -14.12 9.18
C PHE A 11 3.55 -13.71 7.70
N TYR A 12 2.81 -14.38 6.80
CA TYR A 12 2.93 -14.16 5.35
C TYR A 12 2.02 -13.05 4.81
N LEU A 13 0.87 -12.78 5.44
CA LEU A 13 -0.06 -11.71 5.02
C LEU A 13 0.43 -10.29 5.33
N THR A 14 1.47 -10.15 6.17
CA THR A 14 1.98 -8.85 6.62
C THR A 14 3.31 -8.47 5.95
N SER A 15 3.79 -9.32 5.05
CA SER A 15 4.99 -9.09 4.23
C SER A 15 4.72 -8.24 2.97
N LEU A 16 3.47 -7.81 2.72
CA LEU A 16 3.13 -6.80 1.71
C LEU A 16 3.52 -5.37 2.15
N SER A 17 4.62 -5.25 2.89
CA SER A 17 5.41 -4.03 2.83
C SER A 17 5.95 -3.93 1.40
N LEU A 18 5.52 -2.91 0.64
CA LEU A 18 6.20 -2.42 -0.56
C LEU A 18 7.60 -1.88 -0.16
N SER A 19 8.45 -2.71 0.47
CA SER A 19 9.75 -2.35 1.05
C SER A 19 10.87 -2.23 0.05
N SER A 20 10.58 -2.33 -1.25
CA SER A 20 11.59 -2.27 -2.30
C SER A 20 11.18 -1.34 -3.44
N PHE A 21 10.81 -0.10 -3.10
CA PHE A 21 10.73 0.98 -4.09
C PHE A 21 11.84 2.00 -3.82
N ALA A 22 13.07 1.59 -4.12
CA ALA A 22 13.98 2.50 -4.77
C ALA A 22 13.68 2.36 -6.27
N VAL A 23 12.77 3.18 -6.79
CA VAL A 23 12.76 3.46 -8.23
C VAL A 23 13.99 4.31 -8.47
N ALA A 24 15.16 3.67 -8.57
CA ALA A 24 16.22 4.24 -9.37
C ALA A 24 15.62 4.32 -10.77
N ALA A 25 15.28 5.53 -11.21
CA ALA A 25 14.96 5.78 -12.60
C ALA A 25 16.17 5.32 -13.41
N ALA A 26 16.13 4.07 -13.86
CA ALA A 26 17.14 3.51 -14.73
C ALA A 26 16.98 4.25 -16.05
N ALA A 27 17.88 5.20 -16.29
CA ALA A 27 18.24 5.61 -17.64
C ALA A 27 18.82 4.37 -18.34
N THR A 28 17.96 3.55 -18.91
CA THR A 28 18.38 2.61 -19.95
C THR A 28 18.09 3.29 -21.28
N ASP A 29 19.13 3.89 -21.85
CA ASP A 29 19.18 4.25 -23.26
C ASP A 29 18.86 3.01 -24.08
N THR A 30 17.60 2.90 -24.53
CA THR A 30 17.24 1.93 -25.55
C THR A 30 17.51 2.58 -26.88
N ASN A 31 18.75 2.44 -27.34
CA ASN A 31 19.19 2.84 -28.67
C ASN A 31 18.52 1.91 -29.69
N ALA A 32 17.41 2.37 -30.28
CA ALA A 32 16.80 1.71 -31.43
C ALA A 32 17.71 1.95 -32.65
N SER A 33 18.43 0.90 -33.04
CA SER A 33 19.24 0.88 -34.25
C SER A 33 18.37 1.08 -35.49
N SER A 34 18.62 2.15 -36.23
CA SER A 34 18.24 2.29 -37.64
C SER A 34 19.31 3.13 -38.35
N THR A 35 20.05 2.45 -39.20
CA THR A 35 21.17 2.93 -40.00
C THR A 35 20.75 4.01 -40.99
N THR A 36 21.38 5.20 -40.97
CA THR A 36 21.98 5.82 -42.17
C THR A 36 22.93 6.97 -41.80
N ASN A 37 24.08 6.97 -42.48
CA ASN A 37 25.26 7.82 -42.28
C ASN A 37 24.97 9.34 -42.29
N THR A 38 25.70 10.11 -41.47
CA THR A 38 26.64 11.17 -41.93
C THR A 38 27.49 11.66 -40.75
N THR A 39 28.80 11.65 -41.00
CA THR A 39 29.94 12.11 -40.18
C THR A 39 29.81 13.54 -39.67
N SER A 40 30.04 13.75 -38.36
CA SER A 40 31.00 14.75 -37.83
C SER A 40 31.22 14.59 -36.33
N SER A 41 32.49 14.64 -35.96
CA SER A 41 33.08 14.36 -34.65
C SER A 41 32.75 15.41 -33.58
N SER A 42 32.59 14.97 -32.33
CA SER A 42 33.29 15.53 -31.16
C SER A 42 33.11 14.63 -29.93
N THR A 43 34.22 14.03 -29.52
CA THR A 43 34.37 13.27 -28.28
C THR A 43 34.68 14.24 -27.14
N SER A 44 33.93 14.17 -26.05
CA SER A 44 34.43 13.95 -24.66
C SER A 44 33.57 14.63 -23.60
N ALA A 45 32.88 13.77 -22.85
CA ALA A 45 32.75 13.79 -21.39
C ALA A 45 32.38 15.11 -20.67
N THR A 46 31.15 15.14 -20.17
CA THR A 46 30.89 15.69 -18.83
C THR A 46 29.91 14.76 -18.12
N SER A 47 30.48 13.82 -17.37
CA SER A 47 29.79 13.02 -16.37
C SER A 47 29.66 13.84 -15.08
N THR A 48 28.43 14.28 -14.79
CA THR A 48 27.85 14.48 -13.45
C THR A 48 26.36 14.67 -13.70
N ASP A 49 25.66 13.58 -14.03
CA ASP A 49 24.23 13.61 -14.35
C ASP A 49 23.43 13.57 -13.05
N ASP A 50 23.54 14.67 -12.30
CA ASP A 50 22.62 15.08 -11.25
C ASP A 50 21.60 16.05 -11.86
N GLN A 51 21.05 15.69 -13.03
CA GLN A 51 20.05 16.50 -13.72
C GLN A 51 18.74 16.42 -12.93
N SER A 52 18.58 17.38 -12.02
CA SER A 52 17.29 17.71 -11.44
C SER A 52 16.31 18.02 -12.57
N ARG A 53 15.29 17.17 -12.73
CA ARG A 53 14.28 17.29 -13.81
C ARG A 53 13.10 18.12 -13.34
N GLY A 54 12.46 18.86 -14.24
CA GLY A 54 11.21 19.54 -13.92
C GLY A 54 10.11 18.53 -13.55
N LYS A 55 9.21 18.89 -12.63
CA LYS A 55 8.14 17.98 -12.16
C LYS A 55 7.26 17.41 -13.29
N ASP A 56 7.01 18.20 -14.32
CA ASP A 56 6.19 17.77 -15.47
C ASP A 56 6.90 16.72 -16.32
N GLU A 57 8.22 16.89 -16.54
CA GLU A 57 9.04 15.91 -17.23
C GLU A 57 9.11 14.61 -16.42
N TRP A 58 9.31 14.71 -15.10
CA TRP A 58 9.32 13.55 -14.20
C TRP A 58 7.98 12.79 -14.24
N LEU A 59 6.84 13.49 -14.15
CA LEU A 59 5.52 12.88 -14.25
C LEU A 59 5.27 12.23 -15.61
N SER A 60 5.75 12.84 -16.70
CA SER A 60 5.61 12.27 -18.04
C SER A 60 6.31 10.92 -18.15
N LYS A 61 7.57 10.84 -17.69
CA LYS A 61 8.33 9.58 -17.69
C LYS A 61 7.73 8.56 -16.73
N MET A 62 7.25 9.02 -15.58
CA MET A 62 6.59 8.17 -14.61
C MET A 62 5.34 7.52 -15.20
N ARG A 63 4.53 8.27 -15.96
CA ARG A 63 3.32 7.75 -16.62
C ARG A 63 3.61 6.60 -17.59
N GLU A 64 4.76 6.63 -18.24
CA GLU A 64 5.21 5.60 -19.18
C GLU A 64 5.65 4.31 -18.46
N VAL A 65 6.43 4.43 -17.39
CA VAL A 65 7.06 3.27 -16.72
C VAL A 65 6.18 2.63 -15.64
N VAL A 66 5.33 3.42 -14.97
CA VAL A 66 4.55 2.96 -13.80
C VAL A 66 3.59 1.82 -14.12
N PRO A 67 2.84 1.82 -15.24
CA PRO A 67 1.96 0.70 -15.58
C PRO A 67 2.68 -0.65 -15.57
N GLY A 68 3.84 -0.75 -16.23
CA GLY A 68 4.62 -1.97 -16.27
C GLY A 68 5.13 -2.39 -14.89
N ILE A 69 5.62 -1.44 -14.10
CA ILE A 69 6.14 -1.71 -12.75
C ILE A 69 5.01 -2.23 -11.84
N ILE A 70 3.86 -1.57 -11.82
CA ILE A 70 2.74 -1.96 -10.96
C ILE A 70 2.21 -3.34 -11.37
N CYS A 71 1.91 -3.54 -12.65
CA CYS A 71 1.36 -4.81 -13.11
C CYS A 71 2.34 -5.98 -12.93
N LYS A 72 3.65 -5.74 -13.09
CA LYS A 72 4.66 -6.75 -12.75
C LYS A 72 4.64 -7.12 -11.27
N ASN A 73 4.51 -6.14 -10.36
CA ASN A 73 4.41 -6.43 -8.92
C ASN A 73 3.14 -7.22 -8.58
N PHE A 74 2.00 -6.86 -9.17
CA PHE A 74 0.75 -7.59 -8.93
C PHE A 74 0.81 -9.02 -9.46
N THR A 75 1.47 -9.26 -10.60
CA THR A 75 1.61 -10.60 -11.17
C THR A 75 2.67 -11.45 -10.47
N GLN A 76 3.72 -10.84 -9.90
CA GLN A 76 4.74 -11.52 -9.11
C GLN A 76 4.29 -11.87 -7.69
N ASN A 77 3.28 -11.18 -7.17
CA ASN A 77 2.67 -11.53 -5.90
C ASN A 77 1.55 -12.55 -6.13
N ASP A 78 1.68 -13.76 -5.57
CA ASP A 78 0.73 -14.85 -5.80
C ASP A 78 -0.72 -14.50 -5.44
N GLU A 79 -0.93 -13.71 -4.39
CA GLU A 79 -2.28 -13.32 -3.94
C GLU A 79 -2.90 -12.27 -4.87
N LEU A 80 -2.15 -11.22 -5.19
CA LEU A 80 -2.61 -10.19 -6.13
C LEU A 80 -2.83 -10.75 -7.53
N ASN A 81 -1.98 -11.70 -7.96
CA ASN A 81 -2.12 -12.38 -9.23
C ASN A 81 -3.39 -13.25 -9.27
N LYS A 82 -3.74 -13.93 -8.16
CA LYS A 82 -5.02 -14.65 -8.05
C LYS A 82 -6.21 -13.68 -8.19
N ARG A 83 -6.16 -12.51 -7.56
CA ARG A 83 -7.22 -11.48 -7.67
C ARG A 83 -7.34 -10.92 -9.09
N LEU A 84 -6.21 -10.59 -9.73
CA LEU A 84 -6.17 -10.20 -11.15
C LEU A 84 -6.83 -11.24 -12.05
N LYS A 85 -6.48 -12.52 -11.87
CA LYS A 85 -7.08 -13.62 -12.65
C LYS A 85 -8.57 -13.81 -12.37
N ALA A 86 -9.00 -13.67 -11.11
CA ALA A 86 -10.42 -13.75 -10.74
C ALA A 86 -11.26 -12.67 -11.47
N GLU A 87 -10.70 -11.49 -11.67
CA GLU A 87 -11.34 -10.38 -12.37
C GLU A 87 -11.09 -10.37 -13.90
N ASN A 88 -10.49 -11.44 -14.44
CA ASN A 88 -10.10 -11.54 -15.85
C ASN A 88 -9.26 -10.33 -16.30
N ILE A 89 -8.28 -9.97 -15.48
CA ILE A 89 -7.30 -8.91 -15.76
C ILE A 89 -5.95 -9.59 -15.99
N ASP A 90 -5.58 -9.73 -17.25
CA ASP A 90 -4.22 -10.10 -17.64
C ASP A 90 -3.25 -8.91 -17.52
N TYR A 91 -1.98 -9.16 -17.83
CA TYR A 91 -0.94 -8.14 -17.72
C TYR A 91 -1.20 -6.93 -18.63
N ASP A 92 -1.62 -7.15 -19.88
CA ASP A 92 -1.85 -6.08 -20.85
C ASP A 92 -3.05 -5.24 -20.46
N LYS A 93 -4.13 -5.89 -20.00
CA LYS A 93 -5.30 -5.22 -19.46
C LYS A 93 -4.96 -4.44 -18.20
N CYS A 94 -4.16 -5.00 -17.29
CA CYS A 94 -3.65 -4.27 -16.12
C CYS A 94 -2.92 -3.00 -16.56
N VAL A 95 -1.96 -3.11 -17.48
CA VAL A 95 -1.17 -1.97 -17.99
C VAL A 95 -2.07 -0.91 -18.61
N SER A 96 -3.13 -1.31 -19.33
CA SER A 96 -4.10 -0.40 -19.95
C SER A 96 -4.97 0.37 -18.95
N LEU A 97 -5.17 -0.18 -17.76
CA LEU A 97 -6.07 0.38 -16.73
C LEU A 97 -5.34 1.31 -15.76
N ILE A 98 -4.04 1.11 -15.53
CA ILE A 98 -3.22 1.93 -14.63
C ILE A 98 -3.22 3.43 -14.99
N PRO A 99 -3.20 3.87 -16.28
CA PRO A 99 -3.23 5.28 -16.62
C PRO A 99 -4.38 6.09 -15.99
N ALA A 100 -5.56 5.48 -15.82
CA ALA A 100 -6.69 6.13 -15.17
C ALA A 100 -6.41 6.42 -13.69
N SER A 101 -5.83 5.45 -12.97
CA SER A 101 -5.40 5.61 -11.58
C SER A 101 -4.21 6.58 -11.47
N PHE A 102 -3.29 6.57 -12.44
CA PHE A 102 -2.20 7.53 -12.52
C PHE A 102 -2.71 8.96 -12.61
N ASP A 103 -3.66 9.24 -13.50
CA ASP A 103 -4.18 10.59 -13.69
C ASP A 103 -4.89 11.11 -12.43
N LYS A 104 -5.67 10.26 -11.75
CA LYS A 104 -6.28 10.59 -10.44
C LYS A 104 -5.20 10.95 -9.40
N CYS A 105 -4.19 10.11 -9.24
CA CYS A 105 -3.13 10.32 -8.26
C CYS A 105 -2.25 11.53 -8.60
N LYS A 106 -1.99 11.75 -9.89
CA LYS A 106 -1.31 12.96 -10.38
C LYS A 106 -2.10 14.20 -9.96
N SER A 107 -3.39 14.28 -10.29
CA SER A 107 -4.22 15.42 -9.91
C SER A 107 -4.26 15.66 -8.40
N LYS A 108 -4.23 14.59 -7.60
CA LYS A 108 -4.20 14.68 -6.14
C LYS A 108 -2.91 15.30 -5.60
N TYR A 109 -1.74 14.94 -6.15
CA TYR A 109 -0.45 15.33 -5.58
C TYR A 109 0.29 16.41 -6.36
N TYR A 110 -0.19 16.81 -7.55
CA TYR A 110 0.53 17.73 -8.44
C TYR A 110 0.94 19.06 -7.79
N SER A 111 0.09 19.60 -6.90
CA SER A 111 0.35 20.84 -6.16
C SER A 111 1.43 20.69 -5.09
N ASP A 112 1.63 19.48 -4.56
CA ASP A 112 2.60 19.19 -3.51
C ASP A 112 3.97 18.77 -4.05
N LEU A 113 4.07 18.47 -5.35
CA LEU A 113 5.34 18.11 -5.98
C LEU A 113 6.28 19.33 -6.02
N PRO A 114 7.57 19.16 -5.66
CA PRO A 114 8.57 20.20 -5.82
C PRO A 114 8.70 20.58 -7.30
N ALA A 115 9.07 21.83 -7.59
CA ALA A 115 9.25 22.29 -8.98
C ALA A 115 10.31 21.48 -9.73
N THR A 116 11.32 21.02 -8.99
CA THR A 116 12.45 20.23 -9.47
C THR A 116 12.52 18.90 -8.71
N MET A 117 12.76 17.82 -9.43
CA MET A 117 12.86 16.46 -8.91
C MET A 117 14.32 16.01 -8.92
N ASP A 118 14.97 16.12 -7.76
CA ASP A 118 16.21 15.41 -7.47
C ASP A 118 15.95 13.92 -7.18
N LYS A 119 17.02 13.15 -6.96
CA LYS A 119 16.95 11.70 -6.72
C LYS A 119 16.15 11.33 -5.46
N ASP A 120 16.28 12.10 -4.39
CA ASP A 120 15.63 11.81 -3.10
C ASP A 120 14.13 12.11 -3.18
N SER A 121 13.79 13.27 -3.76
CA SER A 121 12.44 13.70 -4.06
C SER A 121 11.76 12.74 -5.04
N ALA A 122 12.43 12.33 -6.12
CA ALA A 122 11.93 11.37 -7.08
C ALA A 122 11.67 9.99 -6.45
N SER A 123 12.52 9.55 -5.52
CA SER A 123 12.34 8.28 -4.81
C SER A 123 11.12 8.35 -3.86
N LYS A 124 11.04 9.42 -3.07
CA LYS A 124 9.93 9.65 -2.11
C LYS A 124 8.58 9.76 -2.83
N TRP A 125 8.50 10.61 -3.87
CA TRP A 125 7.28 10.80 -4.64
C TRP A 125 7.00 9.62 -5.56
N GLY A 126 8.04 8.92 -6.02
CA GLY A 126 7.97 7.62 -6.69
C GLY A 126 7.12 6.62 -5.92
N LYS A 127 7.51 6.40 -4.66
CA LYS A 127 6.79 5.52 -3.74
C LYS A 127 5.36 6.00 -3.47
N THR A 128 5.20 7.30 -3.18
CA THR A 128 3.89 7.90 -2.85
C THR A 128 2.88 7.75 -4.01
N MET A 129 3.32 8.02 -5.24
CA MET A 129 2.51 7.83 -6.44
C MET A 129 2.22 6.34 -6.68
N GLY A 130 3.22 5.47 -6.57
CA GLY A 130 3.04 4.03 -6.74
C GLY A 130 2.01 3.43 -5.79
N GLU A 131 2.07 3.81 -4.50
CA GLU A 131 1.09 3.37 -3.48
C GLU A 131 -0.32 3.87 -3.79
N CYS A 132 -0.46 5.15 -4.16
CA CYS A 132 -1.75 5.72 -4.55
C CYS A 132 -2.36 4.97 -5.74
N ILE A 133 -1.57 4.74 -6.78
CA ILE A 133 -2.04 4.11 -8.02
C ILE A 133 -2.39 2.65 -7.78
N GLY A 134 -1.52 1.90 -7.09
CA GLY A 134 -1.80 0.50 -6.76
C GLY A 134 -3.06 0.34 -5.92
N THR A 135 -3.29 1.25 -4.97
CA THR A 135 -4.50 1.24 -4.13
C THR A 135 -5.75 1.61 -4.94
N ASP A 136 -5.74 2.71 -5.70
CA ASP A 136 -6.88 3.10 -6.53
C ASP A 136 -7.23 2.03 -7.55
N PHE A 137 -6.21 1.43 -8.19
CA PHE A 137 -6.39 0.34 -9.13
C PHE A 137 -7.04 -0.87 -8.47
N ALA A 138 -6.53 -1.31 -7.31
CA ALA A 138 -7.06 -2.46 -6.58
C ALA A 138 -8.51 -2.22 -6.12
N LEU A 139 -8.82 -1.03 -5.60
CA LEU A 139 -10.18 -0.68 -5.18
C LEU A 139 -11.14 -0.65 -6.37
N THR A 140 -10.72 -0.04 -7.47
CA THR A 140 -11.54 0.10 -8.69
C THR A 140 -11.84 -1.26 -9.33
N ASN A 141 -10.87 -2.17 -9.34
CA ASN A 141 -10.96 -3.39 -10.14
C ASN A 141 -11.26 -4.66 -9.32
N PHE A 142 -10.97 -4.70 -8.02
CA PHE A 142 -11.18 -5.89 -7.18
C PHE A 142 -12.43 -5.79 -6.30
N GLY A 143 -13.39 -4.93 -6.67
CA GLY A 143 -14.67 -4.81 -5.96
C GLY A 143 -14.55 -4.15 -4.58
N GLY A 144 -13.55 -3.29 -4.38
CA GLY A 144 -13.50 -2.43 -3.21
C GLY A 144 -14.48 -1.28 -3.39
N GLU A 145 -15.77 -1.49 -3.10
CA GLU A 145 -16.71 -0.38 -2.91
C GLU A 145 -16.22 0.52 -1.76
N SER A 146 -15.41 1.52 -2.11
CA SER A 146 -15.30 2.76 -1.36
C SER A 146 -16.15 3.79 -2.07
N ASN A 147 -17.45 3.77 -1.76
CA ASN A 147 -18.25 4.98 -1.86
C ASN A 147 -17.71 5.98 -0.83
N THR A 148 -16.76 6.81 -1.24
CA THR A 148 -16.41 8.04 -0.52
C THR A 148 -16.50 9.21 -1.48
N ASN A 149 -17.71 9.49 -1.93
CA ASN A 149 -18.10 10.88 -2.17
C ASN A 149 -18.14 11.59 -0.82
N ASN A 150 -17.03 12.17 -0.39
CA ASN A 150 -17.08 13.29 0.53
C ASN A 150 -16.17 14.40 0.01
N LYS A 151 -16.84 15.30 -0.73
CA LYS A 151 -16.43 16.68 -0.91
C LYS A 151 -16.50 17.33 0.47
N ASP A 152 -15.36 17.47 1.12
CA ASP A 152 -15.18 18.57 2.05
C ASP A 152 -13.84 19.24 1.79
N SER A 153 -13.94 20.54 1.52
CA SER A 153 -12.81 21.45 1.37
C SER A 153 -12.37 21.92 2.75
N SER A 154 -11.10 22.31 2.83
CA SER A 154 -10.41 22.99 3.93
C SER A 154 -9.95 22.08 5.07
N SER A 155 -8.67 21.95 5.39
CA SER A 155 -7.54 22.86 5.17
C SER A 155 -6.25 22.08 4.90
N ALA A 156 -5.45 22.64 4.00
CA ALA A 156 -4.10 22.20 3.69
C ALA A 156 -3.21 22.13 4.94
N SER A 157 -2.51 21.01 5.09
CA SER A 157 -1.12 20.98 5.56
C SER A 157 -0.46 19.72 5.02
N SER A 158 0.19 19.84 3.86
CA SER A 158 1.19 18.89 3.34
C SER A 158 2.51 18.98 4.13
N SER A 159 2.42 18.98 5.46
CA SER A 159 3.49 18.48 6.31
C SER A 159 3.38 16.96 6.30
N ALA A 160 4.50 16.23 6.37
CA ALA A 160 4.46 14.89 6.96
C ALA A 160 3.68 15.03 8.27
N GLN A 161 2.40 14.64 8.30
CA GLN A 161 1.53 15.00 9.42
C GLN A 161 1.86 14.03 10.54
N GLU A 162 2.94 14.38 11.23
CA GLU A 162 3.30 13.89 12.52
C GLU A 162 2.12 14.15 13.44
N MET A 163 1.44 13.08 13.82
CA MET A 163 0.37 13.14 14.80
C MET A 163 0.83 12.51 16.09
N THR A 164 0.23 12.95 17.18
CA THR A 164 0.52 12.36 18.48
C THR A 164 0.08 10.91 18.50
N LYS A 165 0.75 10.09 19.30
CA LYS A 165 0.35 8.71 19.57
C LYS A 165 -1.14 8.59 19.90
N ASP A 166 -1.66 9.50 20.73
CA ASP A 166 -3.04 9.47 21.18
C ASP A 166 -4.02 9.77 20.05
N GLU A 167 -3.72 10.77 19.21
CA GLU A 167 -4.52 11.08 18.04
C GLU A 167 -4.52 9.92 17.04
N TRP A 168 -3.34 9.33 16.78
CA TRP A 168 -3.20 8.18 15.90
C TRP A 168 -4.00 6.98 16.39
N LEU A 169 -3.88 6.64 17.68
CA LEU A 169 -4.63 5.54 18.29
C LEU A 169 -6.14 5.80 18.26
N SER A 170 -6.58 7.03 18.50
CA SER A 170 -8.01 7.38 18.44
C SER A 170 -8.58 7.16 17.04
N LYS A 171 -7.86 7.55 15.99
CA LYS A 171 -8.27 7.29 14.59
C LYS A 171 -8.27 5.79 14.29
N LEU A 172 -7.26 5.08 14.77
CA LEU A 172 -7.11 3.66 14.58
C LEU A 172 -8.27 2.87 15.20
N LYS A 173 -8.73 3.23 16.41
CA LYS A 173 -9.87 2.58 17.06
C LYS A 173 -11.14 2.60 16.24
N ALA A 174 -11.38 3.67 15.49
CA ALA A 174 -12.58 3.82 14.67
C ALA A 174 -12.57 2.92 13.43
N VAL A 175 -11.40 2.67 12.85
CA VAL A 175 -11.28 1.95 11.56
C VAL A 175 -10.91 0.48 11.71
N VAL A 176 -10.22 0.11 12.79
CA VAL A 176 -9.68 -1.26 12.95
C VAL A 176 -10.73 -2.35 13.03
N PRO A 177 -11.88 -2.19 13.73
CA PRO A 177 -12.91 -3.22 13.76
C PRO A 177 -13.36 -3.66 12.36
N ASP A 178 -13.63 -2.68 11.49
CA ASP A 178 -14.02 -2.91 10.09
C ASP A 178 -12.91 -3.63 9.31
N LEU A 179 -11.67 -3.13 9.39
CA LEU A 179 -10.53 -3.69 8.64
C LEU A 179 -10.18 -5.12 9.05
N ILE A 180 -10.16 -5.42 10.34
CA ILE A 180 -9.81 -6.77 10.82
C ILE A 180 -10.93 -7.75 10.47
N CYS A 181 -12.20 -7.37 10.63
CA CYS A 181 -13.31 -8.26 10.27
C CYS A 181 -13.37 -8.53 8.77
N LYS A 182 -13.15 -7.51 7.93
CA LYS A 182 -12.99 -7.71 6.48
C LYS A 182 -11.83 -8.65 6.17
N GLY A 183 -10.69 -8.46 6.82
CA GLY A 183 -9.53 -9.34 6.66
C GLY A 183 -9.84 -10.80 6.99
N PHE A 184 -10.54 -11.05 8.10
CA PHE A 184 -10.94 -12.41 8.47
C PHE A 184 -11.97 -13.02 7.53
N MET A 185 -12.89 -12.22 6.98
CA MET A 185 -13.90 -12.71 6.04
C MET A 185 -13.33 -12.99 4.64
N GLN A 186 -12.32 -12.23 4.24
CA GLN A 186 -11.62 -12.44 2.97
C GLN A 186 -10.67 -13.64 3.02
N ASP A 187 -10.13 -13.97 4.19
CA ASP A 187 -9.34 -15.19 4.37
C ASP A 187 -10.27 -16.42 4.48
N GLU A 188 -10.20 -17.33 3.52
CA GLU A 188 -11.07 -18.51 3.46
C GLU A 188 -10.98 -19.38 4.72
N THR A 189 -9.80 -19.48 5.33
CA THR A 189 -9.57 -20.31 6.51
C THR A 189 -10.17 -19.67 7.77
N LEU A 190 -9.96 -18.37 7.96
CA LEU A 190 -10.50 -17.62 9.09
C LEU A 190 -12.01 -17.41 8.96
N ASN A 191 -12.50 -17.17 7.76
CA ASN A 191 -13.94 -17.03 7.49
C ASN A 191 -14.69 -18.33 7.80
N LYS A 192 -14.10 -19.48 7.43
CA LYS A 192 -14.64 -20.79 7.80
C LYS A 192 -14.74 -20.92 9.33
N ARG A 193 -13.71 -20.52 10.08
CA ARG A 193 -13.73 -20.56 11.55
C ARG A 193 -14.78 -19.62 12.14
N LEU A 194 -14.87 -18.38 11.65
CA LEU A 194 -15.91 -17.42 12.05
C LEU A 194 -17.31 -17.99 11.86
N THR A 195 -17.56 -18.61 10.71
CA THR A 195 -18.83 -19.26 10.39
C THR A 195 -19.11 -20.44 11.32
N GLU A 196 -18.11 -21.30 11.59
CA GLU A 196 -18.22 -22.43 12.53
C GLU A 196 -18.61 -21.99 13.95
N VAL A 197 -18.19 -20.78 14.38
CA VAL A 197 -18.55 -20.21 15.69
C VAL A 197 -19.71 -19.21 15.64
N ASN A 198 -20.45 -19.14 14.53
CA ASN A 198 -21.57 -18.22 14.32
C ASN A 198 -21.23 -16.76 14.64
N ILE A 199 -20.10 -16.29 14.08
CA ILE A 199 -19.71 -14.89 14.09
C ILE A 199 -19.79 -14.37 12.66
N ASN A 200 -20.79 -13.52 12.43
CA ASN A 200 -20.94 -12.75 11.19
C ASN A 200 -20.20 -11.41 11.30
N TYR A 201 -20.35 -10.55 10.30
CA TYR A 201 -19.61 -9.30 10.19
C TYR A 201 -19.92 -8.36 11.37
N ASP A 202 -21.20 -8.12 11.62
CA ASP A 202 -21.65 -7.22 12.69
C ASP A 202 -21.20 -7.71 14.08
N LYS A 203 -21.26 -9.03 14.29
CA LYS A 203 -20.79 -9.65 15.53
C LYS A 203 -19.28 -9.59 15.66
N CYS A 204 -18.53 -9.73 14.56
CA CYS A 204 -17.09 -9.53 14.56
C CYS A 204 -16.76 -8.07 14.95
N VAL A 205 -17.38 -7.09 14.28
CA VAL A 205 -17.12 -5.66 14.51
C VAL A 205 -17.47 -5.24 15.94
N SER A 206 -18.50 -5.82 16.54
CA SER A 206 -18.87 -5.54 17.93
C SER A 206 -17.96 -6.21 18.97
N LEU A 207 -17.25 -7.28 18.62
CA LEU A 207 -16.35 -8.01 19.53
C LEU A 207 -14.90 -7.49 19.49
N ILE A 208 -14.46 -6.91 18.36
CA ILE A 208 -13.09 -6.40 18.22
C ILE A 208 -12.71 -5.25 19.18
N PRO A 209 -13.59 -4.30 19.54
CA PRO A 209 -13.23 -3.18 20.42
C PRO A 209 -12.57 -3.61 21.73
N GLU A 210 -12.95 -4.76 22.30
CA GLU A 210 -12.33 -5.29 23.51
C GLU A 210 -10.85 -5.68 23.27
N SER A 211 -10.56 -6.34 22.15
CA SER A 211 -9.19 -6.68 21.74
C SER A 211 -8.39 -5.43 21.37
N VAL A 212 -9.02 -4.43 20.75
CA VAL A 212 -8.40 -3.12 20.45
C VAL A 212 -7.93 -2.44 21.73
N ASP A 213 -8.81 -2.32 22.72
CA ASP A 213 -8.48 -1.66 23.99
C ASP A 213 -7.36 -2.38 24.74
N LYS A 214 -7.38 -3.72 24.74
CA LYS A 214 -6.33 -4.53 25.34
C LYS A 214 -4.97 -4.31 24.63
N CYS A 215 -4.94 -4.47 23.31
CA CYS A 215 -3.71 -4.35 22.53
C CYS A 215 -3.14 -2.95 22.53
N GLN A 216 -4.02 -1.93 22.52
CA GLN A 216 -3.59 -0.56 22.73
C GLN A 216 -2.86 -0.41 24.06
N LYS A 217 -3.44 -0.88 25.17
CA LYS A 217 -2.81 -0.78 26.50
C LYS A 217 -1.46 -1.50 26.57
N GLU A 218 -1.37 -2.70 25.99
CA GLU A 218 -0.13 -3.49 25.99
C GLU A 218 1.00 -2.84 25.18
N LEU A 219 0.66 -2.21 24.06
CA LEU A 219 1.64 -1.60 23.15
C LEU A 219 1.87 -0.12 23.42
N TYR A 220 1.01 0.56 24.19
CA TYR A 220 1.04 2.01 24.39
C TYR A 220 2.40 2.57 24.84
N SER A 221 3.09 1.85 25.73
CA SER A 221 4.40 2.25 26.25
C SER A 221 5.54 2.10 25.23
N GLN A 222 5.34 1.25 24.22
CA GLN A 222 6.32 0.97 23.18
C GLN A 222 6.14 1.89 21.97
N ILE A 223 4.91 2.38 21.76
CA ILE A 223 4.58 3.30 20.67
C ILE A 223 5.26 4.66 20.95
N PRO A 224 6.02 5.21 19.98
CA PRO A 224 6.69 6.49 20.13
C PRO A 224 5.66 7.61 20.35
N ALA A 225 6.07 8.69 21.01
CA ALA A 225 5.18 9.83 21.29
C ALA A 225 4.59 10.45 20.01
N THR A 226 5.33 10.36 18.91
CA THR A 226 4.95 10.90 17.60
C THR A 226 4.91 9.78 16.56
N ILE A 227 3.82 9.75 15.79
CA ILE A 227 3.61 8.84 14.69
C ILE A 227 3.72 9.60 13.38
N ASN A 228 4.57 9.10 12.50
CA ASN A 228 4.77 9.60 11.15
C ASN A 228 4.47 8.49 10.14
N GLN A 229 4.44 8.84 8.86
CA GLN A 229 4.11 7.87 7.80
C GLN A 229 5.06 6.67 7.76
N GLN A 230 6.33 6.83 8.19
CA GLN A 230 7.33 5.77 8.17
C GLN A 230 7.08 4.72 9.27
N ASN A 231 6.67 5.16 10.47
CA ASN A 231 6.45 4.26 11.61
C ASN A 231 4.97 3.85 11.80
N ALA A 232 4.02 4.59 11.22
CA ALA A 232 2.59 4.29 11.30
C ALA A 232 2.24 2.90 10.77
N GLY A 233 2.86 2.48 9.65
CA GLY A 233 2.65 1.15 9.09
C GLY A 233 3.15 0.05 10.01
N LYS A 234 4.33 0.22 10.62
CA LYS A 234 4.90 -0.73 11.58
C LYS A 234 3.98 -0.91 12.79
N TRP A 235 3.55 0.19 13.40
CA TRP A 235 2.70 0.14 14.60
C TRP A 235 1.27 -0.29 14.30
N GLY A 236 0.72 0.13 13.15
CA GLY A 236 -0.58 -0.34 12.67
C GLY A 236 -0.56 -1.86 12.48
N HIS A 237 0.53 -2.39 11.92
CA HIS A 237 0.73 -3.83 11.80
C HIS A 237 0.82 -4.51 13.18
N SER A 238 1.66 -4.02 14.10
CA SER A 238 1.80 -4.61 15.44
C SER A 238 0.48 -4.63 16.23
N ILE A 239 -0.31 -3.55 16.14
CA ILE A 239 -1.63 -3.49 16.76
C ILE A 239 -2.59 -4.48 16.09
N GLY A 240 -2.64 -4.51 14.75
CA GLY A 240 -3.49 -5.44 14.01
C GLY A 240 -3.18 -6.91 14.33
N GLU A 241 -1.90 -7.27 14.43
CA GLU A 241 -1.47 -8.62 14.80
C GLU A 241 -1.90 -8.99 16.22
N CYS A 242 -1.67 -8.08 17.18
CA CYS A 242 -2.11 -8.29 18.56
C CYS A 242 -3.63 -8.52 18.63
N ILE A 243 -4.41 -7.67 17.96
CA ILE A 243 -5.87 -7.74 17.96
C ILE A 243 -6.33 -9.05 17.33
N GLY A 244 -5.79 -9.39 16.16
CA GLY A 244 -6.17 -10.59 15.44
C GLY A 244 -5.90 -11.85 16.27
N LYS A 245 -4.76 -11.89 16.97
CA LYS A 245 -4.40 -12.99 17.87
C LYS A 245 -5.31 -13.06 19.09
N ASP A 246 -5.56 -11.94 19.77
CA ASP A 246 -6.43 -11.90 20.95
C ASP A 246 -7.87 -12.32 20.60
N PHE A 247 -8.40 -11.76 19.51
CA PHE A 247 -9.73 -12.11 19.01
C PHE A 247 -9.83 -13.59 18.67
N ALA A 248 -8.86 -14.13 17.93
CA ALA A 248 -8.87 -15.54 17.54
C ALA A 248 -8.82 -16.46 18.76
N LEU A 249 -7.99 -16.15 19.76
CA LEU A 249 -7.94 -16.91 21.00
C LEU A 249 -9.25 -16.86 21.78
N LYS A 250 -9.91 -15.69 21.85
CA LYS A 250 -11.16 -15.50 22.60
C LYS A 250 -12.37 -16.11 21.94
N HIS A 251 -12.45 -16.05 20.61
CA HIS A 251 -13.69 -16.29 19.88
C HIS A 251 -13.62 -17.42 18.85
N LEU A 252 -12.45 -17.67 18.25
CA LEU A 252 -12.29 -18.70 17.22
C LEU A 252 -11.79 -20.04 17.78
N PHE A 253 -10.90 -19.97 18.78
CA PHE A 253 -10.25 -21.16 19.35
C PHE A 253 -10.67 -21.48 20.76
N ASN A 254 -11.49 -20.63 21.37
CA ASN A 254 -12.07 -20.88 22.68
C ASN A 254 -13.25 -21.86 22.52
N LYS A 255 -12.93 -23.13 22.29
CA LYS A 255 -13.87 -24.20 22.63
C LYS A 255 -13.99 -24.20 24.16
N LYS A 256 -15.16 -23.78 24.65
CA LYS A 256 -15.64 -24.25 25.96
C LYS A 256 -15.67 -25.79 25.89
N PRO A 257 -15.14 -26.52 26.90
CA PRO A 257 -15.30 -27.97 26.98
C PRO A 257 -16.78 -28.37 26.96
#